data_AF-A0A7K3CSF1-F1
#
_entry.id   AF-A0A7K3CSF1-F1
#
_cell.length_a   1.000
_cell.length_b   1.000
_cell.length_c   1.000
_cell.angle_alpha   90.00
_cell.angle_beta   90.00
_cell.angle_gamma   90.00
#
_symmetry.space_group_name_H-M   'P 1'
#
loop_
_entity.id
_entity.type
_entity.pdbx_description
1 polymer ?
#
loop_
_entity_poly.entity_id
_entity_poly.type
_entity_poly.pdbx_seq_one_letter_code
_entity_poly.pdbx_strand_id
1 'polypeptide(L)' 'MEAIQFRKAAAALRALWSAGNSYLEEKAPWLEIKTDKDGAALTLRTAMNLIHLYAVVSEPFIPTTAKAMRSAFAL' A
#
# COMPACT_ATOMS: atom_id res chain seq x y z
N MET A 1 -10.43 24.34 -18.79
CA MET A 1 -9.27 23.68 -18.15
C MET A 1 -9.77 23.20 -16.80
N GLU A 2 -9.96 21.89 -16.61
CA GLU A 2 -10.47 21.37 -15.33
C GLU A 2 -9.55 21.78 -14.19
N ALA A 3 -10.11 22.32 -13.11
CA ALA A 3 -9.34 22.68 -11.93
C ALA A 3 -8.78 21.40 -11.29
N ILE A 4 -7.46 21.26 -11.27
CA ILE A 4 -6.78 20.10 -10.67
C ILE A 4 -7.18 20.01 -9.19
N GLN A 5 -7.87 18.93 -8.80
CA GLN A 5 -8.44 18.75 -7.46
C GLN A 5 -7.42 18.15 -6.47
N PHE A 6 -6.30 18.85 -6.23
CA PHE A 6 -5.20 18.35 -5.40
C PHE A 6 -5.62 17.88 -4.00
N ARG A 7 -6.53 18.62 -3.35
CA ARG A 7 -7.01 18.28 -1.99
C ARG A 7 -7.83 16.99 -1.98
N LYS A 8 -8.67 16.79 -3.00
CA LYS A 8 -9.44 15.55 -3.20
C LYS A 8 -8.52 14.37 -3.50
N ALA A 9 -7.52 14.57 -4.35
CA ALA A 9 -6.52 13.56 -4.68
C ALA A 9 -5.69 13.14 -3.46
N ALA A 10 -5.24 14.09 -2.62
CA ALA A 10 -4.53 13.78 -1.38
C ALA A 10 -5.40 13.01 -0.37
N ALA A 11 -6.69 13.35 -0.26
CA ALA A 11 -7.64 12.62 0.59
C ALA A 11 -7.86 11.17 0.10
N ALA A 12 -8.02 10.99 -1.21
CA ALA A 12 -8.13 9.67 -1.83
C ALA A 12 -6.86 8.83 -1.63
N LEU A 13 -5.69 9.45 -1.77
CA LEU A 13 -4.42 8.80 -1.48
C LEU A 13 -4.37 8.32 -0.03
N ARG A 14 -4.67 9.17 0.96
CA ARG A 14 -4.70 8.78 2.38
C ARG A 14 -5.68 7.63 2.64
N ALA A 15 -6.84 7.64 2.00
CA ALA A 15 -7.83 6.57 2.14
C ALA A 15 -7.30 5.21 1.65
N LEU A 16 -6.56 5.19 0.54
CA LEU A 16 -5.90 3.97 0.06
C LEU A 16 -4.93 3.40 1.10
N TRP A 17 -4.04 4.24 1.63
CA TRP A 17 -3.09 3.82 2.68
C TRP A 17 -3.81 3.28 3.92
N SER A 18 -4.90 3.93 4.34
CA SER A 18 -5.71 3.46 5.47
C SER A 18 -6.32 2.09 5.21
N ALA A 19 -6.85 1.86 3.99
CA ALA A 19 -7.43 0.57 3.62
C ALA A 19 -6.40 -0.56 3.63
N GLY A 20 -5.17 -0.29 3.15
CA GLY A 20 -4.07 -1.26 3.22
C GLY A 20 -3.69 -1.65 4.66
N ASN A 21 -3.67 -0.66 5.57
CA ASN A 21 -3.40 -0.94 6.98
C ASN A 21 -4.53 -1.75 7.62
N SER A 22 -5.79 -1.39 7.36
CA SER A 22 -6.95 -2.14 7.85
C SER A 22 -6.95 -3.59 7.34
N TYR A 23 -6.56 -3.82 6.09
CA TYR A 23 -6.44 -5.17 5.53
C TYR A 23 -5.42 -6.03 6.29
N LEU A 24 -4.23 -5.49 6.59
CA LEU A 24 -3.21 -6.23 7.35
C LEU A 24 -3.67 -6.53 8.78
N GLU A 25 -4.35 -5.59 9.42
CA GLU A 25 -4.90 -5.77 10.77
C GLU A 25 -6.00 -6.84 10.80
N GLU A 26 -6.95 -6.77 9.86
CA GLU A 26 -8.05 -7.73 9.76
C GLU A 26 -7.55 -9.15 9.48
N LYS A 27 -6.54 -9.29 8.61
CA LYS A 27 -5.95 -10.59 8.29
C LYS A 27 -5.02 -11.12 9.37
N ALA A 28 -4.39 -10.24 10.15
CA ALA A 28 -3.44 -10.58 11.20
C ALA A 28 -2.45 -11.71 10.81
N PRO A 29 -1.62 -11.53 9.75
CA PRO A 29 -0.77 -12.60 9.21
C PRO A 29 0.23 -13.17 10.24
N TRP A 30 0.61 -12.38 11.25
CA TRP A 30 1.45 -12.81 12.38
C TRP A 30 0.77 -13.85 13.29
N LEU A 31 -0.57 -13.93 13.27
CA LEU A 31 -1.34 -14.99 13.88
C LEU A 31 -1.64 -16.11 12.87
N GLU A 32 -2.07 -15.75 11.67
CA GLU A 32 -2.47 -16.69 10.59
C GLU A 32 -1.35 -17.70 10.28
N ILE A 33 -0.09 -17.26 10.25
CA ILE A 33 1.09 -18.12 9.96
C ILE A 33 1.23 -19.34 10.88
N LYS A 34 0.62 -19.30 12.08
CA LYS A 34 0.67 -20.40 13.05
C LYS A 34 -0.23 -21.57 12.65
N THR A 35 -1.25 -21.32 11.83
CA THR A 35 -2.28 -22.30 11.44
C THR A 35 -2.36 -22.50 9.94
N ASP A 36 -2.12 -21.46 9.14
CA ASP A 36 -2.17 -21.49 7.68
C ASP A 36 -1.04 -20.63 7.10
N LYS A 37 0.00 -21.31 6.63
CA LYS A 37 1.17 -20.64 6.05
C LYS A 37 0.88 -20.06 4.67
N ASP A 38 0.03 -20.72 3.88
CA ASP A 38 -0.28 -20.29 2.53
C ASP A 38 -1.21 -19.07 2.56
N GLY A 39 -2.16 -19.05 3.51
CA GLY A 39 -3.00 -17.89 3.81
C GLY A 39 -2.17 -16.66 4.22
N ALA A 40 -1.24 -16.84 5.17
CA ALA A 40 -0.35 -15.75 5.58
C ALA A 40 0.54 -15.24 4.42
N ALA A 41 1.04 -16.15 3.57
CA ALA A 41 1.82 -15.78 2.40
C ALA A 41 0.98 -15.00 1.37
N LEU A 42 -0.27 -15.40 1.14
CA LEU A 42 -1.22 -14.67 0.29
C LEU A 42 -1.48 -13.26 0.84
N THR A 43 -1.68 -13.13 2.15
CA THR A 43 -1.89 -11.85 2.84
C THR A 43 -0.69 -10.92 2.61
N LEU A 44 0.53 -11.41 2.87
CA LEU A 44 1.76 -10.63 2.68
C LEU A 44 1.99 -10.27 1.20
N ARG A 45 1.74 -11.19 0.26
CA ARG A 45 1.84 -10.91 -1.18
C ARG A 45 0.90 -9.78 -1.60
N THR A 46 -0.33 -9.80 -1.09
CA THR A 46 -1.33 -8.77 -1.37
C THR A 46 -0.89 -7.42 -0.82
N ALA A 47 -0.45 -7.38 0.44
CA ALA A 47 0.04 -6.16 1.07
C ALA A 47 1.27 -5.58 0.35
N MET A 48 2.23 -6.41 -0.06
CA MET A 48 3.40 -5.97 -0.83
C MET A 48 3.02 -5.36 -2.18
N ASN A 49 2.08 -5.98 -2.91
CA ASN A 49 1.57 -5.42 -4.17
C ASN A 49 0.88 -4.06 -3.96
N LEU A 50 0.20 -3.85 -2.83
CA LEU A 50 -0.38 -2.54 -2.49
C LEU A 50 0.71 -1.48 -2.28
N ILE A 51 1.85 -1.81 -1.66
CA ILE A 51 2.96 -0.85 -1.52
C ILE A 51 3.48 -0.40 -2.89
N HIS A 52 3.59 -1.32 -3.86
CA HIS A 52 3.98 -0.95 -5.22
C HIS A 52 2.99 0.05 -5.85
N LEU A 53 1.69 -0.22 -5.73
CA LEU A 53 0.63 0.70 -6.18
C LEU A 53 0.76 2.07 -5.48
N TYR A 54 0.91 2.08 -4.14
CA TYR A 54 1.05 3.30 -3.36
C TYR A 54 2.26 4.12 -3.79
N ALA A 55 3.36 3.48 -4.15
CA ALA A 55 4.53 4.18 -4.64
C ALA A 55 4.25 4.95 -5.94
N VAL A 56 3.51 4.36 -6.87
CA VAL A 56 3.12 5.03 -8.13
C VAL A 56 2.18 6.20 -7.86
N VAL A 57 1.10 5.99 -7.10
CA VAL A 57 0.08 7.04 -6.88
C VAL A 57 0.56 8.15 -5.93
N SER A 58 1.56 7.88 -5.10
CA SER A 58 2.13 8.86 -4.16
C SER A 58 3.20 9.75 -4.80
N GLU A 59 3.72 9.41 -5.98
CA GLU A 59 4.83 10.13 -6.63
C GLU A 59 4.59 11.64 -6.81
N PRO A 60 3.39 12.11 -7.20
CA PRO A 60 3.13 13.55 -7.31
C PRO A 60 3.12 14.30 -5.97
N PHE A 61 3.04 13.60 -4.84
CA PHE A 61 2.90 14.19 -3.50
C PHE A 61 4.16 14.00 -2.64
N ILE A 62 4.78 12.82 -2.66
CA ILE A 62 5.93 12.42 -1.84
C ILE A 62 6.96 11.66 -2.67
N PRO A 63 7.61 12.30 -3.66
CA PRO A 63 8.47 11.62 -4.64
C PRO A 63 9.65 10.88 -4.02
N THR A 64 10.24 11.39 -2.94
CA THR A 64 11.33 10.72 -2.22
C THR A 64 10.86 9.39 -1.61
N THR A 65 9.70 9.40 -0.94
CA THR A 65 9.12 8.19 -0.34
C THR A 65 8.65 7.21 -1.41
N ALA A 66 8.07 7.71 -2.52
CA ALA A 66 7.72 6.90 -3.68
C ALA A 66 8.92 6.14 -4.24
N LYS A 67 10.07 6.82 -4.39
CA LYS A 67 11.32 6.19 -4.81
C LYS A 67 11.78 5.12 -3.81
N ALA A 68 11.78 5.43 -2.51
CA ALA A 68 12.18 4.48 -1.48
C ALA A 68 11.31 3.20 -1.49
N MET A 69 9.99 3.34 -1.63
CA MET A 69 9.07 2.20 -1.75
C MET A 69 9.36 1.36 -3.00
N ARG A 70 9.57 1.98 -4.17
CA ARG A 70 9.92 1.25 -5.40
C ARG A 70 11.25 0.51 -5.27
N SER A 71 12.24 1.13 -4.63
CA SER A 71 13.55 0.52 -4.39
C SER A 71 13.47 -0.73 -3.52
N ALA A 72 12.48 -0.85 -2.62
CA ALA A 72 12.28 -2.06 -1.81
C ALA A 72 11.90 -3.30 -2.66
N PHE A 73 11.43 -3.11 -3.89
CA PHE A 73 11.05 -4.18 -4.83
C PHE A 73 11.99 -4.28 -6.05
N ALA A 74 13.07 -3.50 -6.08
CA ALA A 74 14.08 -3.64 -7.13
C ALA A 74 14.85 -4.95 -6.90
N LEU A 75 14.80 -5.85 -7.89
CA LEU A 75 15.58 -7.09 -7.94
C LEU A 75 17.01 -6.83 -8.43
#